data_AF-A0A832CSV0-F1
#
_entry.id   AF-A0A832CSV0-F1
#
_cell.length_a   1.000
_cell.length_b   1.000
_cell.length_c   1.000
_cell.angle_alpha   90.00
_cell.angle_beta   90.00
_cell.angle_gamma   90.00
#
_symmetry.space_group_name_H-M   'P 1'
#
loop_
_entity.id
_entity.type
_entity.pdbx_description
1 polymer ?
#
loop_
_entity_poly.entity_id
_entity_poly.type
_entity_poly.pdbx_seq_one_letter_code
_entity_poly.pdbx_strand_id
1 'polypeptide(L)'
;MRGGFWRNFKVKYPESDEMYTRMLMVSNRLAAVETSSASTAPPEQAASSDHGALPDRAASLAAGEVWQRPGRGPEPIAQASVVAAIDARNGPAFSRHVGTPASTSLVHAARQELYRAQCNCAYWHGAFGGIYLPHLRHAVYSHLIAADHLLEQHVGRAGCWIEAAHGDLNLDAREEVYLANDKLAMLFSPFRGGMMYELDVRAICRNLLATLARRFEAYHVKVQQGGHESGGQVASIHDRVVFKQPNLHERLHYDPHLRKTLLDHFYEPHTGVEAVAAGLARECGDFCGMPYEARIRRNPDRIQVQFCRSGHVEGQPLKLTKAVTLEAGSSTLEITYLVEGLLPQRPLHLAVEFNFAGMPAGWDDRYYHDGQGRRLGQLGRRLDLVGCDVLGLTDEYLGLELLLRFSQPANMWAFPIETVSQSEGGFELVHQSVAVLPHWQVSGDAQGRWSVSMQLAIDTTLAESRAEREAVAAAS
;
A
#
# COMPACT_ATOMS: atom_id res chain seq x y z
N MET A 1 -3.33 -7.03 -36.68
CA MET A 1 -3.84 -7.20 -35.31
C MET A 1 -3.35 -6.03 -34.46
N ARG A 2 -4.14 -5.55 -33.49
CA ARG A 2 -3.74 -4.55 -32.47
C ARG A 2 -4.06 -5.12 -31.08
N GLY A 3 -3.31 -4.73 -30.05
CA GLY A 3 -3.49 -5.15 -28.66
C GLY A 3 -3.27 -3.99 -27.67
N GLY A 4 -3.29 -4.29 -26.38
CA GLY A 4 -3.02 -3.31 -25.32
C GLY A 4 -1.53 -2.98 -25.15
N PHE A 5 -1.24 -1.88 -24.44
CA PHE A 5 0.12 -1.49 -24.06
C PHE A 5 0.44 -1.94 -22.64
N TRP A 6 1.71 -2.30 -22.36
CA TRP A 6 2.13 -2.79 -21.05
C TRP A 6 1.86 -1.79 -19.92
N ARG A 7 1.99 -0.48 -20.19
CA ARG A 7 1.67 0.58 -19.21
C ARG A 7 0.21 0.55 -18.72
N ASN A 8 -0.70 -0.07 -19.47
CA ASN A 8 -2.10 -0.20 -19.06
C ASN A 8 -2.30 -1.22 -17.92
N PHE A 9 -1.27 -1.98 -17.52
CA PHE A 9 -1.34 -2.79 -16.30
C PHE A 9 -1.55 -1.95 -15.03
N LYS A 10 -1.11 -0.69 -15.04
CA LYS A 10 -1.37 0.29 -13.98
C LYS A 10 -2.87 0.62 -13.84
N VAL A 11 -3.60 0.59 -14.95
CA VAL A 11 -5.06 0.76 -14.94
C VAL A 11 -5.76 -0.55 -14.58
N LYS A 12 -5.27 -1.69 -15.10
CA LYS A 12 -5.84 -3.01 -14.83
C LYS A 12 -5.70 -3.39 -13.35
N TYR A 13 -4.57 -3.08 -12.73
CA TYR A 13 -4.27 -3.33 -11.33
C TYR A 13 -3.89 -2.01 -10.64
N PRO A 14 -4.84 -1.34 -9.97
CA PRO A 14 -4.55 -0.18 -9.14
C PRO A 14 -3.39 -0.40 -8.17
N GLU A 15 -3.24 -1.60 -7.61
CA GLU A 15 -2.14 -1.97 -6.71
C GLU A 15 -0.77 -1.92 -7.42
N SER A 16 -0.73 -2.17 -8.73
CA SER A 16 0.49 -1.97 -9.52
C SER A 16 0.83 -0.49 -9.66
N ASP A 17 -0.18 0.37 -9.82
CA ASP A 17 0.03 1.81 -9.95
C ASP A 17 0.42 2.43 -8.60
N GLU A 18 -0.16 1.96 -7.49
CA GLU A 18 0.28 2.28 -6.12
C GLU A 18 1.77 1.96 -5.94
N MET A 19 2.20 0.74 -6.28
CA MET A 19 3.61 0.35 -6.18
C MET A 19 4.52 1.16 -7.13
N TYR A 20 4.04 1.45 -8.34
CA TYR A 20 4.78 2.26 -9.32
C TYR A 20 4.94 3.72 -8.88
N THR A 21 3.89 4.33 -8.36
CA THR A 21 3.88 5.72 -7.89
C THR A 21 4.69 5.85 -6.61
N ARG A 22 4.64 4.87 -5.70
CA ARG A 22 5.57 4.78 -4.55
C ARG A 22 7.02 4.71 -4.99
N MET A 23 7.34 3.93 -6.02
CA MET A 23 8.68 3.91 -6.62
C MET A 23 9.09 5.27 -7.18
N LEU A 24 8.19 5.98 -7.87
CA LEU A 24 8.45 7.34 -8.36
C LEU A 24 8.66 8.33 -7.21
N MET A 25 7.90 8.23 -6.11
CA MET A 25 8.10 9.06 -4.92
C MET A 25 9.52 8.91 -4.38
N VAL A 26 9.98 7.67 -4.18
CA VAL A 26 11.35 7.40 -3.70
C VAL A 26 12.39 7.89 -4.71
N SER A 27 12.15 7.68 -6.01
CA SER A 27 13.05 8.15 -7.09
C SER A 27 13.18 9.68 -7.10
N ASN A 28 12.07 10.41 -6.94
CA ASN A 28 12.07 11.87 -6.93
C ASN A 28 12.77 12.41 -5.67
N ARG A 29 12.55 11.77 -4.52
CA ARG A 29 13.26 12.10 -3.28
C ARG A 29 14.77 11.91 -3.42
N LEU A 30 15.21 10.80 -3.98
CA LEU A 30 16.62 10.52 -4.26
C LEU A 30 17.23 11.59 -5.17
N ALA A 31 16.57 11.93 -6.28
CA ALA A 31 17.03 12.95 -7.21
C ALA A 31 17.15 14.35 -6.57
N ALA A 32 16.21 14.70 -5.68
CA ALA A 32 16.25 15.96 -4.93
C ALA A 32 17.46 16.03 -3.99
N VAL A 33 17.79 14.92 -3.33
CA VAL A 33 18.98 14.81 -2.45
C VAL A 33 20.28 14.91 -3.25
N GLU A 34 20.36 14.23 -4.40
CA GLU A 34 21.53 14.27 -5.29
C GLU A 34 21.79 15.68 -5.83
N THR A 35 20.72 16.38 -6.24
CA THR A 35 20.82 17.76 -6.76
C THR A 35 21.24 18.74 -5.65
N SER A 36 20.68 18.59 -4.45
CA SER A 36 21.03 19.42 -3.29
C SER A 36 22.49 19.22 -2.88
N SER A 37 23.00 17.99 -2.98
CA SER A 37 24.41 17.66 -2.71
C SER A 37 25.34 18.28 -3.77
N ALA A 38 24.97 18.22 -5.06
CA ALA A 38 25.76 18.79 -6.16
C ALA A 38 25.88 20.32 -6.09
N SER A 39 24.84 21.03 -5.64
CA SER A 39 24.85 22.49 -5.45
C SER A 39 25.79 22.98 -4.34
N THR A 40 26.35 22.09 -3.52
CA THR A 40 27.28 22.43 -2.42
C THR A 40 28.75 22.18 -2.75
N ALA A 41 29.06 21.65 -3.94
CA ALA A 41 30.43 21.52 -4.41
C ALA A 41 31.01 22.92 -4.74
N PRO A 42 32.24 23.26 -4.30
CA PRO A 42 32.89 24.50 -4.73
C PRO A 42 33.01 24.51 -6.26
N PRO A 43 32.90 25.67 -6.94
CA PRO A 43 33.22 25.75 -8.35
C PRO A 43 34.66 25.25 -8.56
N GLU A 44 34.83 24.26 -9.43
CA GLU A 44 36.16 23.83 -9.88
C GLU A 44 36.95 25.07 -10.31
N GLN A 45 38.10 25.28 -9.70
CA GLN A 45 39.06 26.26 -10.17
C GLN A 45 39.47 25.84 -11.58
N ALA A 46 38.92 26.53 -12.58
CA ALA A 46 39.40 26.44 -13.94
C ALA A 46 40.89 26.81 -13.92
N ALA A 47 41.74 25.80 -14.06
CA ALA A 47 43.16 25.97 -14.21
C ALA A 47 43.42 26.81 -15.46
N SER A 48 43.92 28.02 -15.26
CA SER A 48 44.47 28.84 -16.32
C SER A 48 45.72 28.15 -16.87
N SER A 49 45.63 27.56 -18.05
CA SER A 49 46.80 27.29 -18.88
C SER A 49 46.81 28.30 -20.03
N ASP A 50 47.68 29.27 -19.87
CA ASP A 50 48.14 30.23 -20.84
C ASP A 50 48.96 29.50 -21.93
N HIS A 51 48.51 29.54 -23.19
CA HIS A 51 49.38 29.39 -24.35
C HIS A 51 48.82 30.21 -25.51
N GLY A 52 49.56 31.26 -25.86
CA GLY A 52 49.23 32.20 -26.89
C GLY A 52 49.60 31.78 -28.33
N ALA A 53 49.17 32.69 -29.21
CA ALA A 53 49.66 33.02 -30.55
C ALA A 53 49.03 32.37 -31.81
N LEU A 54 47.98 33.07 -32.32
CA LEU A 54 47.81 33.66 -33.68
C LEU A 54 47.68 32.76 -34.95
N PRO A 55 47.19 33.26 -36.10
CA PRO A 55 45.89 33.91 -36.38
C PRO A 55 45.19 33.38 -37.67
N ASP A 56 43.96 33.88 -37.92
CA ASP A 56 43.18 34.00 -39.17
C ASP A 56 43.47 33.11 -40.40
N ARG A 57 42.40 32.46 -40.91
CA ARG A 57 42.08 32.43 -42.34
C ARG A 57 40.63 32.01 -42.62
N ALA A 58 39.87 32.93 -43.21
CA ALA A 58 38.67 32.63 -43.97
C ALA A 58 39.02 32.03 -45.33
N ALA A 59 38.24 31.03 -45.79
CA ALA A 59 37.59 30.96 -47.11
C ALA A 59 37.37 29.52 -47.61
N SER A 60 36.14 29.30 -48.11
CA SER A 60 35.83 28.69 -49.42
C SER A 60 35.56 27.18 -49.58
N LEU A 61 34.26 26.91 -49.85
CA LEU A 61 33.66 26.08 -50.91
C LEU A 61 33.68 24.54 -50.86
N ALA A 62 32.47 23.96 -50.78
CA ALA A 62 31.79 23.15 -51.82
C ALA A 62 30.86 22.10 -51.15
N ALA A 63 29.54 22.30 -51.18
CA ALA A 63 28.60 21.74 -52.16
C ALA A 63 28.40 20.21 -52.06
N GLY A 64 27.19 19.77 -51.70
CA GLY A 64 26.84 18.35 -51.65
C GLY A 64 25.47 18.04 -51.05
N GLU A 65 24.43 18.43 -51.79
CA GLU A 65 23.10 17.81 -51.88
C GLU A 65 22.12 17.80 -50.69
N VAL A 66 21.04 18.52 -50.97
CA VAL A 66 19.76 18.63 -50.28
C VAL A 66 18.90 17.40 -50.60
N TRP A 67 18.35 16.77 -49.57
CA TRP A 67 17.12 15.97 -49.68
C TRP A 67 16.07 16.55 -48.72
N GLN A 68 15.12 17.32 -49.27
CA GLN A 68 13.98 17.87 -48.54
C GLN A 68 12.91 16.79 -48.34
N ARG A 69 12.37 16.68 -47.12
CA ARG A 69 11.05 16.09 -46.85
C ARG A 69 10.04 17.21 -46.50
N PRO A 70 8.78 17.11 -46.93
CA PRO A 70 7.83 18.20 -46.85
C PRO A 70 7.03 18.24 -45.55
N GLY A 71 6.68 19.46 -45.12
CA GLY A 71 5.45 19.76 -44.35
C GLY A 71 5.50 19.62 -42.82
N ARG A 72 5.95 20.68 -42.12
CA ARG A 72 5.58 20.92 -40.71
C ARG A 72 4.18 21.56 -40.66
N GLY A 73 3.22 20.84 -40.07
CA GLY A 73 2.03 21.44 -39.48
C GLY A 73 2.37 22.14 -38.15
N PRO A 74 1.43 22.92 -37.57
CA PRO A 74 1.72 23.84 -36.47
C PRO A 74 2.18 23.12 -35.20
N GLU A 75 3.13 23.74 -34.51
CA GLU A 75 3.75 23.24 -33.28
C GLU A 75 2.73 22.98 -32.16
N PRO A 76 2.83 21.86 -31.41
CA PRO A 76 2.11 21.73 -30.16
C PRO A 76 2.80 22.59 -29.10
N ILE A 77 1.99 23.44 -28.47
CA ILE A 77 2.28 24.18 -27.24
C ILE A 77 2.98 23.24 -26.25
N ALA A 78 4.20 23.60 -25.86
CA ALA A 78 4.95 22.92 -24.82
C ALA A 78 4.17 23.00 -23.50
N GLN A 79 3.51 21.90 -23.13
CA GLN A 79 3.03 21.70 -21.77
C GLN A 79 4.24 21.42 -20.88
N ALA A 80 4.69 22.47 -20.20
CA ALA A 80 5.61 22.34 -19.08
C ALA A 80 5.01 21.39 -18.03
N SER A 81 5.82 20.45 -17.55
CA SER A 81 5.43 19.39 -16.63
C SER A 81 4.87 19.95 -15.32
N VAL A 82 3.66 19.54 -14.95
CA VAL A 82 2.97 19.88 -13.69
C VAL A 82 3.56 19.11 -12.48
N VAL A 83 4.63 18.34 -12.64
CA VAL A 83 5.30 17.57 -11.57
C VAL A 83 6.16 18.46 -10.63
N ALA A 84 6.28 19.76 -10.91
CA ALA A 84 6.97 20.73 -10.06
C ALA A 84 6.10 21.32 -8.92
N ALA A 85 4.91 20.78 -8.67
CA ALA A 85 3.96 21.29 -7.67
C ALA A 85 4.09 20.66 -6.26
N ILE A 86 5.12 19.84 -6.01
CA ILE A 86 5.70 19.76 -4.66
C ILE A 86 6.65 20.95 -4.54
N ASP A 87 6.06 22.15 -4.55
CA ASP A 87 6.80 23.39 -4.42
C ASP A 87 7.34 23.45 -2.99
N ALA A 88 8.64 23.74 -2.91
CA ALA A 88 9.50 23.79 -1.74
C ALA A 88 9.14 24.93 -0.76
N ARG A 89 7.86 25.26 -0.60
CA ARG A 89 7.40 26.40 0.22
C ARG A 89 6.79 26.03 1.57
N ASN A 90 6.58 24.74 1.87
CA ASN A 90 6.15 24.27 3.19
C ASN A 90 6.89 23.01 3.68
N GLY A 91 8.07 22.70 3.11
CA GLY A 91 8.99 21.75 3.73
C GLY A 91 9.63 22.36 4.98
N PRO A 92 9.96 21.59 6.03
CA PRO A 92 10.79 22.11 7.11
C PRO A 92 12.09 22.64 6.49
N ALA A 93 12.59 23.77 7.00
CA ALA A 93 13.83 24.37 6.54
C ALA A 93 14.95 23.31 6.52
N PHE A 94 15.35 22.87 5.34
CA PHE A 94 16.44 21.92 5.17
C PHE A 94 17.74 22.58 5.66
N SER A 95 18.26 22.11 6.78
CA SER A 95 19.61 22.47 7.23
C SER A 95 20.61 22.03 6.16
N ARG A 96 21.39 23.00 5.64
CA ARG A 96 22.40 22.79 4.61
C ARG A 96 23.57 21.99 5.21
N HIS A 97 23.57 20.68 5.04
CA HIS A 97 24.71 19.84 5.38
C HIS A 97 25.59 19.61 4.14
N VAL A 98 26.87 19.98 4.26
CA VAL A 98 27.91 19.59 3.30
C VAL A 98 28.12 18.09 3.43
N GLY A 99 27.97 17.35 2.33
CA GLY A 99 28.02 15.88 2.32
C GLY A 99 29.37 15.35 2.81
N THR A 100 29.35 14.56 3.89
CA THR A 100 30.50 13.76 4.34
C THR A 100 30.62 12.47 3.49
N PRO A 101 31.77 11.76 3.46
CA PRO A 101 31.91 10.50 2.72
C PRO A 101 30.87 9.43 3.11
N ALA A 102 30.47 9.40 4.40
CA ALA A 102 29.41 8.54 4.91
C ALA A 102 28.00 8.98 4.43
N SER A 103 27.80 10.26 4.17
CA SER A 103 26.55 10.79 3.61
C SER A 103 26.41 10.43 2.11
N THR A 104 27.52 10.44 1.35
CA THR A 104 27.55 10.01 -0.05
C THR A 104 27.31 8.49 -0.21
N SER A 105 27.80 7.67 0.74
CA SER A 105 27.58 6.22 0.69
C SER A 105 26.11 5.83 0.92
N LEU A 106 25.38 6.53 1.80
CA LEU A 106 23.94 6.31 2.02
C LEU A 106 23.10 6.60 0.76
N VAL A 107 23.39 7.69 0.04
CA VAL A 107 22.69 8.03 -1.21
C VAL A 107 22.94 6.96 -2.27
N HIS A 108 24.17 6.46 -2.38
CA HIS A 108 24.48 5.38 -3.31
C HIS A 108 23.75 4.08 -2.95
N ALA A 109 23.70 3.72 -1.67
CA ALA A 109 22.96 2.55 -1.19
C ALA A 109 21.46 2.70 -1.46
N ALA A 110 20.87 3.87 -1.19
CA ALA A 110 19.47 4.16 -1.49
C ALA A 110 19.15 4.01 -2.98
N ARG A 111 20.06 4.46 -3.86
CA ARG A 111 19.94 4.27 -5.32
C ARG A 111 19.96 2.79 -5.71
N GLN A 112 20.83 2.00 -5.11
CA GLN A 112 20.91 0.57 -5.36
C GLN A 112 19.62 -0.15 -4.95
N GLU A 113 19.08 0.17 -3.77
CA GLU A 113 17.79 -0.33 -3.32
C GLU A 113 16.65 0.07 -4.27
N LEU A 114 16.60 1.32 -4.71
CA LEU A 114 15.63 1.78 -5.71
C LEU A 114 15.71 0.98 -7.01
N TYR A 115 16.91 0.69 -7.53
CA TYR A 115 17.07 -0.13 -8.74
C TYR A 115 16.59 -1.57 -8.55
N ARG A 116 16.81 -2.16 -7.36
CA ARG A 116 16.27 -3.49 -7.03
C ARG A 116 14.74 -3.49 -7.02
N ALA A 117 14.13 -2.42 -6.50
CA ALA A 117 12.67 -2.25 -6.50
C ALA A 117 12.04 -2.08 -7.90
N GLN A 118 12.83 -1.77 -8.94
CA GLN A 118 12.36 -1.61 -10.31
C GLN A 118 12.24 -2.94 -11.07
N CYS A 119 12.44 -4.08 -10.40
CA CYS A 119 12.22 -5.40 -10.99
C CYS A 119 10.77 -5.53 -11.51
N ASN A 120 10.61 -5.60 -12.83
CA ASN A 120 9.31 -5.47 -13.49
C ASN A 120 8.28 -6.56 -13.11
N CYS A 121 8.71 -7.75 -12.70
CA CYS A 121 7.85 -8.92 -12.58
C CYS A 121 6.65 -8.71 -11.66
N ALA A 122 6.80 -7.90 -10.61
CA ALA A 122 5.72 -7.61 -9.66
C ALA A 122 4.68 -6.60 -10.16
N TYR A 123 4.94 -5.88 -11.25
CA TYR A 123 4.11 -4.76 -11.75
C TYR A 123 3.07 -5.17 -12.80
N TRP A 124 2.96 -6.45 -13.13
CA TRP A 124 2.03 -6.91 -14.16
C TRP A 124 1.76 -8.40 -14.04
N HIS A 125 0.82 -8.92 -14.83
CA HIS A 125 0.53 -10.34 -14.90
C HIS A 125 0.22 -10.76 -16.34
N GLY A 126 0.73 -11.93 -16.70
CA GLY A 126 0.56 -12.57 -18.01
C GLY A 126 0.44 -14.09 -17.82
N ALA A 127 1.26 -14.87 -18.52
CA ALA A 127 1.34 -16.33 -18.29
C ALA A 127 2.05 -16.71 -16.97
N PHE A 128 2.83 -15.78 -16.41
CA PHE A 128 3.54 -15.92 -15.15
C PHE A 128 2.75 -15.25 -14.03
N GLY A 129 2.84 -15.77 -12.80
CA GLY A 129 2.10 -15.25 -11.65
C GLY A 129 2.25 -13.73 -11.47
N GLY A 130 3.47 -13.19 -11.59
CA GLY A 130 3.70 -11.73 -11.64
C GLY A 130 3.16 -11.01 -10.40
N ILE A 131 2.35 -9.95 -10.60
CA ILE A 131 1.71 -9.21 -9.51
C ILE A 131 0.87 -10.09 -8.60
N TYR A 132 0.37 -11.25 -9.03
CA TYR A 132 -0.37 -12.18 -8.15
C TYR A 132 0.53 -12.91 -7.14
N LEU A 133 1.86 -12.88 -7.30
CA LEU A 133 2.80 -13.54 -6.37
C LEU A 133 3.18 -12.58 -5.23
N PRO A 134 2.75 -12.85 -3.97
CA PRO A 134 2.99 -11.93 -2.86
C PRO A 134 4.49 -11.69 -2.60
N HIS A 135 5.32 -12.72 -2.73
CA HIS A 135 6.77 -12.61 -2.51
C HIS A 135 7.45 -11.63 -3.49
N LEU A 136 6.94 -11.47 -4.71
CA LEU A 136 7.47 -10.49 -5.66
C LEU A 136 7.07 -9.06 -5.28
N ARG A 137 5.80 -8.83 -4.91
CA ARG A 137 5.35 -7.51 -4.42
C ARG A 137 6.09 -7.13 -3.14
N HIS A 138 6.21 -8.08 -2.22
CA HIS A 138 6.96 -7.94 -0.98
C HIS A 138 8.43 -7.57 -1.18
N ALA A 139 9.10 -8.17 -2.17
CA ALA A 139 10.48 -7.83 -2.50
C ALA A 139 10.62 -6.39 -3.00
N VAL A 140 9.72 -5.96 -3.90
CA VAL A 140 9.70 -4.57 -4.39
C VAL A 140 9.50 -3.59 -3.24
N TYR A 141 8.46 -3.78 -2.41
CA TYR A 141 8.21 -2.91 -1.26
C TYR A 141 9.36 -2.92 -0.26
N SER A 142 9.98 -4.07 0.00
CA SER A 142 11.14 -4.16 0.89
C SER A 142 12.28 -3.25 0.44
N HIS A 143 12.57 -3.24 -0.85
CA HIS A 143 13.61 -2.38 -1.42
C HIS A 143 13.19 -0.90 -1.46
N LEU A 144 11.91 -0.59 -1.71
CA LEU A 144 11.41 0.78 -1.62
C LEU A 144 11.51 1.35 -0.19
N ILE A 145 11.13 0.56 0.81
CA ILE A 145 11.20 0.96 2.22
C ILE A 145 12.65 1.10 2.67
N ALA A 146 13.55 0.20 2.25
CA ALA A 146 14.97 0.30 2.54
C ALA A 146 15.60 1.57 1.93
N ALA A 147 15.28 1.87 0.67
CA ALA A 147 15.72 3.11 0.01
C ALA A 147 15.19 4.36 0.73
N ASP A 148 13.91 4.38 1.08
CA ASP A 148 13.26 5.46 1.84
C ASP A 148 13.95 5.67 3.19
N HIS A 149 14.23 4.59 3.93
CA HIS A 149 14.91 4.65 5.23
C HIS A 149 16.34 5.20 5.12
N LEU A 150 17.12 4.78 4.12
CA LEU A 150 18.46 5.31 3.88
C LEU A 150 18.44 6.81 3.54
N LEU A 151 17.41 7.28 2.84
CA LEU A 151 17.20 8.71 2.57
C LEU A 151 16.84 9.49 3.84
N GLU A 152 16.00 8.94 4.73
CA GLU A 152 15.71 9.56 6.04
C GLU A 152 17.00 9.70 6.88
N GLN A 153 17.82 8.64 6.93
CA GLN A 153 19.11 8.68 7.62
C GLN A 153 20.04 9.75 7.06
N HIS A 154 20.11 9.86 5.72
CA HIS A 154 20.94 10.87 5.06
C HIS A 154 20.55 12.30 5.43
N VAL A 155 19.25 12.60 5.58
CA VAL A 155 18.76 13.93 5.98
C VAL A 155 18.81 14.18 7.49
N GLY A 156 19.46 13.29 8.26
CA GLY A 156 19.69 13.45 9.70
C GLY A 156 18.55 12.99 10.61
N ARG A 157 17.57 12.24 10.08
CA ARG A 157 16.45 11.70 10.87
C ARG A 157 16.78 10.33 11.46
N ALA A 158 17.72 10.31 12.41
CA ALA A 158 18.14 9.10 13.14
C ALA A 158 17.44 8.91 14.50
N GLY A 159 16.67 9.90 14.98
CA GLY A 159 15.93 9.84 16.24
C GLY A 159 14.42 9.64 16.05
N CYS A 160 13.64 9.85 17.10
CA CYS A 160 12.18 9.88 17.00
C CYS A 160 11.74 11.11 16.20
N TRP A 161 10.89 10.89 15.20
CA TRP A 161 10.35 11.98 14.37
C TRP A 161 8.93 11.63 13.94
N ILE A 162 8.15 12.65 13.58
CA ILE A 162 6.85 12.45 12.96
C ILE A 162 6.59 13.54 11.93
N GLU A 163 5.99 13.19 10.81
CA GLU A 163 5.63 14.13 9.76
C GLU A 163 4.34 13.75 9.06
N ALA A 164 3.71 14.74 8.44
CA ALA A 164 2.63 14.50 7.51
C ALA A 164 2.65 15.49 6.36
N ALA A 165 2.40 14.98 5.17
CA ALA A 165 2.29 15.73 3.92
C ALA A 165 0.98 15.36 3.21
N HIS A 166 0.60 16.17 2.23
CA HIS A 166 -0.50 15.87 1.31
C HIS A 166 -0.10 16.32 -0.09
N GLY A 167 -0.74 15.72 -1.10
CA GLY A 167 -0.54 16.04 -2.51
C GLY A 167 -1.02 14.91 -3.40
N ASP A 168 -0.95 15.10 -4.71
CA ASP A 168 -1.22 14.05 -5.69
C ASP A 168 -0.05 13.07 -5.74
N LEU A 169 -0.13 12.00 -4.95
CA LEU A 169 0.97 11.06 -4.75
C LEU A 169 0.89 9.87 -5.70
N ASN A 170 -0.32 9.54 -6.18
CA ASN A 170 -0.55 8.47 -7.14
C ASN A 170 -0.77 8.97 -8.59
N LEU A 171 -0.70 10.28 -8.82
CA LEU A 171 -0.83 10.92 -10.13
C LEU A 171 -2.23 10.76 -10.76
N ASP A 172 -3.27 10.69 -9.94
CA ASP A 172 -4.67 10.61 -10.36
C ASP A 172 -5.43 11.95 -10.27
N ALA A 173 -4.70 13.05 -10.00
CA ALA A 173 -5.21 14.40 -9.71
C ALA A 173 -6.05 14.49 -8.43
N ARG A 174 -6.06 13.41 -7.64
CA ARG A 174 -6.48 13.27 -6.24
C ARG A 174 -5.49 13.95 -5.30
N GLU A 175 -5.89 14.28 -4.08
CA GLU A 175 -4.90 14.46 -3.01
C GLU A 175 -4.93 13.23 -2.11
N GLU A 176 -3.75 12.67 -1.88
CA GLU A 176 -3.46 11.69 -0.83
C GLU A 176 -2.87 12.38 0.40
N VAL A 177 -2.90 11.66 1.52
CA VAL A 177 -2.21 12.07 2.75
C VAL A 177 -1.11 11.07 3.06
N TYR A 178 0.11 11.56 3.25
CA TYR A 178 1.24 10.81 3.79
C TYR A 178 1.40 11.13 5.27
N LEU A 179 1.52 10.11 6.11
CA LEU A 179 1.79 10.22 7.55
C LEU A 179 2.87 9.21 7.91
N ALA A 180 3.97 9.67 8.51
CA ALA A 180 5.06 8.78 8.87
C ALA A 180 5.76 9.22 10.16
N ASN A 181 6.38 8.25 10.81
CA ASN A 181 7.34 8.44 11.89
C ASN A 181 8.56 7.53 11.66
N ASP A 182 9.44 7.48 12.66
CA ASP A 182 10.65 6.64 12.64
C ASP A 182 10.39 5.13 12.58
N LYS A 183 9.15 4.67 12.86
CA LYS A 183 8.76 3.26 12.85
C LYS A 183 7.89 2.86 11.66
N LEU A 184 6.98 3.75 11.25
CA LEU A 184 5.88 3.48 10.32
C LEU A 184 5.79 4.56 9.24
N ALA A 185 5.30 4.19 8.07
CA ALA A 185 4.83 5.15 7.05
C ALA A 185 3.50 4.69 6.47
N MET A 186 2.58 5.64 6.26
CA MET A 186 1.23 5.36 5.79
C MET A 186 0.85 6.31 4.68
N LEU A 187 0.08 5.80 3.72
CA LEU A 187 -0.61 6.60 2.72
C LEU A 187 -2.11 6.37 2.81
N PHE A 188 -2.85 7.48 2.73
CA PHE A 188 -4.30 7.49 2.76
C PHE A 188 -4.87 8.11 1.48
N SER A 189 -6.00 7.59 1.01
CA SER A 189 -6.75 8.17 -0.10
C SER A 189 -8.10 8.70 0.42
N PRO A 190 -8.20 10.01 0.75
CA PRO A 190 -9.46 10.68 1.07
C PRO A 190 -10.56 10.41 0.05
N PHE A 191 -10.21 10.41 -1.25
CA PHE A 191 -11.21 10.24 -2.32
C PHE A 191 -11.77 8.81 -2.40
N ARG A 192 -11.04 7.81 -1.90
CA ARG A 192 -11.42 6.38 -1.97
C ARG A 192 -11.76 5.83 -0.58
N GLY A 193 -12.82 6.36 0.02
CA GLY A 193 -13.30 5.90 1.33
C GLY A 193 -12.51 6.42 2.52
N GLY A 194 -11.57 7.35 2.33
CA GLY A 194 -10.60 7.69 3.38
C GLY A 194 -9.76 6.49 3.82
N MET A 195 -9.55 5.52 2.93
CA MET A 195 -8.84 4.28 3.23
C MET A 195 -7.35 4.54 3.44
N MET A 196 -6.72 3.76 4.32
CA MET A 196 -5.28 3.59 4.34
C MET A 196 -4.92 2.54 3.30
N TYR A 197 -4.13 2.90 2.30
CA TYR A 197 -3.79 1.98 1.20
C TYR A 197 -2.33 1.49 1.23
N GLU A 198 -1.49 2.10 2.05
CA GLU A 198 -0.11 1.68 2.34
C GLU A 198 0.17 1.78 3.84
N LEU A 199 0.86 0.77 4.39
CA LEU A 199 1.33 0.73 5.78
C LEU A 199 2.68 0.02 5.82
N ASP A 200 3.74 0.82 5.79
CA ASP A 200 5.12 0.36 5.86
C ASP A 200 5.57 0.22 7.32
N VAL A 201 6.18 -0.92 7.64
CA VAL A 201 6.87 -1.20 8.90
C VAL A 201 8.37 -1.17 8.62
N ARG A 202 9.04 -0.12 9.09
CA ARG A 202 10.43 0.19 8.72
C ARG A 202 11.41 -0.87 9.24
N ALA A 203 11.23 -1.35 10.47
CA ALA A 203 12.14 -2.29 11.12
C ALA A 203 12.33 -3.61 10.36
N ILE A 204 11.30 -4.05 9.62
CA ILE A 204 11.30 -5.31 8.85
C ILE A 204 11.12 -5.09 7.35
N CYS A 205 11.23 -3.84 6.87
CA CYS A 205 11.02 -3.44 5.48
C CYS A 205 9.76 -4.09 4.85
N ARG A 206 8.63 -4.02 5.54
CA ARG A 206 7.39 -4.71 5.11
C ARG A 206 6.26 -3.72 4.92
N ASN A 207 5.64 -3.74 3.74
CA ASN A 207 4.34 -3.11 3.52
C ASN A 207 3.22 -4.10 3.86
N LEU A 208 2.46 -3.83 4.93
CA LEU A 208 1.34 -4.66 5.39
C LEU A 208 0.10 -4.53 4.51
N LEU A 209 0.06 -3.54 3.60
CA LEU A 209 -1.02 -3.32 2.64
C LEU A 209 -0.60 -3.60 1.18
N ALA A 210 0.46 -4.38 0.98
CA ALA A 210 0.83 -4.99 -0.31
C ALA A 210 -0.14 -6.12 -0.73
N THR A 211 -1.43 -5.89 -0.51
CA THR A 211 -2.57 -6.76 -0.76
C THR A 211 -2.90 -6.79 -2.25
N LEU A 212 -3.87 -7.62 -2.63
CA LEU A 212 -4.41 -7.65 -3.99
C LEU A 212 -5.89 -7.99 -3.93
N ALA A 213 -6.73 -7.16 -4.53
CA ALA A 213 -8.16 -7.46 -4.65
C ALA A 213 -8.42 -8.56 -5.69
N ARG A 214 -9.43 -9.39 -5.42
CA ARG A 214 -9.81 -10.49 -6.31
C ARG A 214 -10.53 -9.95 -7.53
N ARG A 215 -10.02 -10.26 -8.72
CA ARG A 215 -10.54 -9.74 -9.99
C ARG A 215 -10.75 -10.85 -10.98
N PHE A 216 -11.68 -10.62 -11.89
CA PHE A 216 -11.86 -11.49 -13.03
C PHE A 216 -10.64 -11.43 -13.94
N GLU A 217 -10.14 -12.60 -14.31
CA GLU A 217 -9.16 -12.79 -15.37
C GLU A 217 -9.77 -13.59 -16.51
N ALA A 218 -9.35 -13.29 -17.75
CA ALA A 218 -9.93 -13.95 -18.93
C ALA A 218 -9.82 -15.49 -18.87
N TYR A 219 -8.79 -16.03 -18.23
CA TYR A 219 -8.61 -17.47 -18.05
C TYR A 219 -9.53 -18.09 -16.98
N HIS A 220 -10.23 -17.30 -16.16
CA HIS A 220 -11.20 -17.82 -15.20
C HIS A 220 -12.38 -18.53 -15.88
N VAL A 221 -12.69 -18.18 -17.13
CA VAL A 221 -13.67 -18.93 -17.94
C VAL A 221 -13.27 -20.40 -18.07
N LYS A 222 -11.98 -20.70 -18.28
CA LYS A 222 -11.47 -22.07 -18.33
C LYS A 222 -11.54 -22.76 -16.96
N VAL A 223 -11.30 -22.00 -15.89
CA VAL A 223 -11.40 -22.52 -14.52
C VAL A 223 -12.84 -22.94 -14.18
N GLN A 224 -13.82 -22.12 -14.57
CA GLN A 224 -15.25 -22.43 -14.41
C GLN A 224 -15.63 -23.70 -15.19
N GLN A 225 -15.22 -23.79 -16.46
CA GLN A 225 -15.51 -24.95 -17.31
C GLN A 225 -14.91 -26.25 -16.76
N GLY A 226 -13.64 -26.25 -16.36
CA GLY A 226 -12.98 -27.43 -15.79
C GLY A 226 -13.56 -27.90 -14.44
N GLY A 227 -14.23 -27.00 -13.71
CA GLY A 227 -14.97 -27.32 -12.49
C GLY A 227 -16.21 -28.20 -12.73
N HIS A 228 -16.92 -27.97 -13.84
CA HIS A 228 -18.15 -28.69 -14.17
C HIS A 228 -17.91 -30.08 -14.81
N GLU A 229 -16.71 -30.34 -15.33
CA GLU A 229 -16.35 -31.63 -15.96
C GLU A 229 -15.84 -32.68 -14.95
N SER A 230 -15.71 -32.34 -13.67
CA SER A 230 -15.13 -33.21 -12.63
C SER A 230 -16.12 -34.21 -12.05
N GLY A 231 -16.64 -35.09 -12.90
CA GLY A 231 -17.24 -36.38 -12.56
C GLY A 231 -16.34 -37.53 -13.01
N GLY A 232 -15.09 -37.58 -12.55
CA GLY A 232 -14.17 -38.71 -12.80
C GLY A 232 -12.87 -38.32 -13.51
N GLN A 233 -11.75 -38.66 -12.86
CA GLN A 233 -10.36 -38.70 -13.36
C GLN A 233 -9.85 -37.51 -14.18
N VAL A 234 -8.97 -36.75 -13.52
CA VAL A 234 -8.10 -35.69 -14.03
C VAL A 234 -7.36 -36.10 -15.32
N ALA A 235 -7.78 -35.52 -16.45
CA ALA A 235 -6.99 -34.94 -17.53
C ALA A 235 -7.88 -34.79 -18.78
N SER A 236 -8.37 -33.58 -19.05
CA SER A 236 -8.92 -33.27 -20.38
C SER A 236 -7.75 -33.23 -21.38
N ILE A 237 -7.84 -34.04 -22.43
CA ILE A 237 -6.76 -34.35 -23.39
C ILE A 237 -6.63 -33.26 -24.48
N HIS A 238 -7.26 -32.09 -24.28
CA HIS A 238 -7.15 -30.94 -25.18
C HIS A 238 -6.67 -29.72 -24.39
N ASP A 239 -5.41 -29.33 -24.65
CA ASP A 239 -4.60 -28.35 -23.89
C ASP A 239 -4.42 -28.73 -22.41
N ARG A 240 -3.21 -29.11 -22.00
CA ARG A 240 -2.83 -29.53 -20.62
C ARG A 240 -3.11 -28.43 -19.59
N VAL A 241 -4.37 -28.23 -19.23
CA VAL A 241 -4.79 -27.39 -18.13
C VAL A 241 -4.60 -28.19 -16.85
N VAL A 242 -3.57 -27.83 -16.09
CA VAL A 242 -3.30 -28.43 -14.79
C VAL A 242 -4.01 -27.60 -13.72
N PHE A 243 -4.87 -28.24 -12.93
CA PHE A 243 -5.44 -27.66 -11.71
C PHE A 243 -4.65 -28.19 -10.53
N LYS A 244 -3.98 -27.32 -9.76
CA LYS A 244 -3.14 -27.76 -8.64
C LYS A 244 -3.93 -28.18 -7.40
N GLN A 245 -5.24 -27.89 -7.38
CA GLN A 245 -6.15 -28.26 -6.29
C GLN A 245 -7.59 -28.43 -6.82
N PRO A 246 -8.43 -29.26 -6.16
CA PRO A 246 -9.82 -29.44 -6.54
C PRO A 246 -10.65 -28.17 -6.31
N ASN A 247 -11.80 -28.09 -6.98
CA ASN A 247 -12.85 -27.10 -6.73
C ASN A 247 -12.41 -25.63 -6.85
N LEU A 248 -11.39 -25.32 -7.66
CA LEU A 248 -10.94 -23.93 -7.87
C LEU A 248 -12.03 -23.00 -8.40
N HIS A 249 -13.01 -23.52 -9.14
CA HIS A 249 -14.15 -22.75 -9.63
C HIS A 249 -15.04 -22.21 -8.50
N GLU A 250 -15.14 -22.92 -7.38
CA GLU A 250 -15.87 -22.47 -6.18
C GLU A 250 -15.11 -21.39 -5.40
N ARG A 251 -13.83 -21.17 -5.74
CA ARG A 251 -12.96 -20.13 -5.14
C ARG A 251 -12.93 -18.84 -5.94
N LEU A 252 -13.66 -18.76 -7.06
CA LEU A 252 -13.75 -17.57 -7.90
C LEU A 252 -14.72 -16.56 -7.28
N HIS A 253 -14.16 -15.64 -6.49
CA HIS A 253 -14.85 -14.46 -5.97
C HIS A 253 -14.21 -13.20 -6.55
N TYR A 254 -14.98 -12.13 -6.67
CA TYR A 254 -14.51 -10.86 -7.21
C TYR A 254 -14.91 -9.72 -6.27
N ASP A 255 -13.96 -8.84 -5.99
CA ASP A 255 -14.15 -7.76 -5.03
C ASP A 255 -14.68 -6.50 -5.72
N PRO A 256 -15.69 -5.81 -5.14
CA PRO A 256 -16.19 -4.55 -5.68
C PRO A 256 -15.28 -3.36 -5.34
N HIS A 257 -14.32 -3.54 -4.43
CA HIS A 257 -13.41 -2.52 -3.94
C HIS A 257 -11.99 -3.08 -3.74
N LEU A 258 -11.02 -2.20 -3.46
CA LEU A 258 -9.66 -2.62 -3.11
C LEU A 258 -9.63 -3.19 -1.70
N ARG A 259 -8.85 -4.26 -1.49
CA ARG A 259 -8.65 -4.87 -0.17
C ARG A 259 -7.61 -4.11 0.62
N LYS A 260 -8.02 -3.04 1.30
CA LYS A 260 -7.17 -2.13 2.08
C LYS A 260 -7.67 -2.02 3.52
N THR A 261 -7.26 -0.99 4.27
CA THR A 261 -7.60 -0.84 5.69
C THR A 261 -8.37 0.46 5.95
N LEU A 262 -9.27 0.44 6.93
CA LEU A 262 -10.21 1.52 7.27
C LEU A 262 -11.25 1.77 6.17
N LEU A 263 -11.81 0.71 5.60
CA LEU A 263 -13.00 0.80 4.76
C LEU A 263 -14.25 0.63 5.61
N ASP A 264 -15.20 1.54 5.44
CA ASP A 264 -16.38 1.61 6.30
C ASP A 264 -17.57 0.98 5.59
N HIS A 265 -18.03 -0.15 6.11
CA HIS A 265 -19.15 -0.92 5.57
C HIS A 265 -20.37 -0.81 6.47
N PHE A 266 -21.54 -0.67 5.86
CA PHE A 266 -22.82 -0.83 6.51
C PHE A 266 -23.56 -2.00 5.87
N TYR A 267 -23.61 -3.12 6.58
CA TYR A 267 -24.26 -4.34 6.07
C TYR A 267 -25.71 -4.47 6.55
N GLU A 268 -26.38 -5.51 6.08
CA GLU A 268 -27.68 -5.90 6.62
C GLU A 268 -27.50 -6.48 8.04
N PRO A 269 -28.51 -6.32 8.94
CA PRO A 269 -28.40 -6.78 10.33
C PRO A 269 -28.02 -8.25 10.51
N HIS A 270 -28.35 -9.11 9.56
CA HIS A 270 -28.11 -10.56 9.60
C HIS A 270 -27.07 -11.04 8.57
N THR A 271 -26.24 -10.14 8.06
CA THR A 271 -25.12 -10.52 7.19
C THR A 271 -24.14 -11.42 7.95
N GLY A 272 -23.88 -12.61 7.40
CA GLY A 272 -22.87 -13.54 7.91
C GLY A 272 -21.52 -13.43 7.21
N VAL A 273 -20.48 -13.97 7.85
CA VAL A 273 -19.09 -13.92 7.37
C VAL A 273 -18.90 -14.52 5.98
N GLU A 274 -19.69 -15.54 5.60
CA GLU A 274 -19.64 -16.19 4.29
C GLU A 274 -19.91 -15.20 3.15
N ALA A 275 -20.97 -14.38 3.30
CA ALA A 275 -21.37 -13.42 2.28
C ALA A 275 -20.33 -12.31 2.14
N VAL A 276 -19.77 -11.84 3.26
CA VAL A 276 -18.70 -10.83 3.28
C VAL A 276 -17.43 -11.38 2.64
N ALA A 277 -17.02 -12.59 3.04
CA ALA A 277 -15.85 -13.26 2.49
C ALA A 277 -15.98 -13.54 1.00
N ALA A 278 -17.18 -13.81 0.49
CA ALA A 278 -17.43 -14.00 -0.95
C ALA A 278 -17.55 -12.69 -1.74
N GLY A 279 -17.62 -11.52 -1.08
CA GLY A 279 -17.90 -10.24 -1.74
C GLY A 279 -19.36 -10.09 -2.22
N LEU A 280 -20.28 -10.85 -1.60
CA LEU A 280 -21.70 -10.91 -1.95
C LEU A 280 -22.61 -10.22 -0.91
N ALA A 281 -22.05 -9.80 0.23
CA ALA A 281 -22.79 -9.06 1.24
C ALA A 281 -23.35 -7.75 0.66
N ARG A 282 -24.63 -7.46 0.95
CA ARG A 282 -25.28 -6.24 0.49
C ARG A 282 -24.75 -5.04 1.27
N GLU A 283 -24.14 -4.10 0.56
CA GLU A 283 -23.79 -2.80 1.08
C GLU A 283 -25.04 -1.92 1.18
N CYS A 284 -25.31 -1.42 2.39
CA CYS A 284 -26.47 -0.61 2.73
C CYS A 284 -26.13 0.88 2.85
N GLY A 285 -24.84 1.22 2.91
CA GLY A 285 -24.34 2.58 3.02
C GLY A 285 -23.55 3.06 1.81
N ASP A 286 -23.34 4.38 1.71
CA ASP A 286 -22.54 5.00 0.65
C ASP A 286 -21.19 5.53 1.17
N PHE A 287 -20.54 4.77 2.08
CA PHE A 287 -19.29 5.16 2.73
C PHE A 287 -18.06 4.47 2.13
N CYS A 288 -18.13 3.15 1.91
CA CYS A 288 -17.05 2.39 1.30
C CYS A 288 -16.72 2.91 -0.10
N GLY A 289 -15.45 3.24 -0.33
CA GLY A 289 -14.94 3.70 -1.63
C GLY A 289 -15.35 5.11 -2.04
N MET A 290 -16.14 5.82 -1.23
CA MET A 290 -16.65 7.16 -1.54
C MET A 290 -15.79 8.27 -0.93
N PRO A 291 -15.85 9.53 -1.42
CA PRO A 291 -14.94 10.58 -0.96
C PRO A 291 -15.23 11.07 0.47
N TYR A 292 -14.15 11.35 1.20
CA TYR A 292 -14.14 11.98 2.52
C TYR A 292 -13.39 13.32 2.46
N GLU A 293 -13.84 14.28 3.25
CA GLU A 293 -13.02 15.45 3.58
C GLU A 293 -11.90 15.02 4.52
N ALA A 294 -10.65 15.44 4.25
CA ALA A 294 -9.50 15.14 5.10
C ALA A 294 -8.94 16.39 5.78
N ARG A 295 -8.47 16.25 7.02
CA ARG A 295 -7.79 17.31 7.78
C ARG A 295 -6.61 16.74 8.56
N ILE A 296 -5.46 17.42 8.49
CA ILE A 296 -4.25 17.06 9.25
C ILE A 296 -4.10 18.02 10.44
N ARG A 297 -4.07 17.47 11.66
CA ARG A 297 -3.80 18.21 12.89
C ARG A 297 -2.39 17.86 13.38
N ARG A 298 -1.54 18.86 13.56
CA ARG A 298 -0.13 18.68 13.93
C ARG A 298 0.13 19.19 15.34
N ASN A 299 0.76 18.35 16.15
CA ASN A 299 1.47 18.71 17.37
C ASN A 299 2.92 18.20 17.25
N PRO A 300 3.88 18.71 18.04
CA PRO A 300 5.30 18.37 17.89
C PRO A 300 5.60 16.87 17.83
N ASP A 301 4.99 16.10 18.74
CA ASP A 301 5.27 14.65 18.86
C ASP A 301 4.08 13.77 18.43
N ARG A 302 3.02 14.38 17.88
CA ARG A 302 1.74 13.70 17.60
C ARG A 302 1.01 14.33 16.42
N ILE A 303 0.70 13.54 15.40
CA ILE A 303 -0.08 13.99 14.24
C ILE A 303 -1.32 13.13 14.09
N GLN A 304 -2.45 13.79 13.81
CA GLN A 304 -3.73 13.15 13.53
C GLN A 304 -4.21 13.49 12.12
N VAL A 305 -4.62 12.48 11.37
CA VAL A 305 -5.33 12.63 10.09
C VAL A 305 -6.79 12.25 10.33
N GLN A 306 -7.68 13.21 10.15
CA GLN A 306 -9.13 13.04 10.32
C GLN A 306 -9.82 13.02 8.95
N PHE A 307 -10.74 12.08 8.76
CA PHE A 307 -11.61 11.95 7.61
C PHE A 307 -13.08 12.14 8.05
N CYS A 308 -13.85 12.88 7.27
CA CYS A 308 -15.27 13.12 7.54
C CYS A 308 -16.11 12.97 6.27
N ARG A 309 -17.23 12.26 6.37
CA ARG A 309 -18.21 12.11 5.29
C ARG A 309 -19.63 12.20 5.85
N SER A 310 -20.45 13.01 5.20
CA SER A 310 -21.91 12.92 5.32
C SER A 310 -22.43 12.02 4.19
N GLY A 311 -23.17 10.98 4.56
CA GLY A 311 -23.67 9.95 3.67
C GLY A 311 -25.03 9.44 4.12
N HIS A 312 -25.46 8.31 3.57
CA HIS A 312 -26.73 7.67 3.88
C HIS A 312 -26.55 6.17 4.09
N VAL A 313 -27.35 5.59 4.99
CA VAL A 313 -27.51 4.15 5.15
C VAL A 313 -29.00 3.84 5.09
N GLU A 314 -29.46 3.04 4.13
CA GLU A 314 -30.89 2.75 3.94
C GLU A 314 -31.77 4.04 3.90
N GLY A 315 -31.25 5.08 3.24
CA GLY A 315 -31.89 6.40 3.14
C GLY A 315 -31.82 7.28 4.40
N GLN A 316 -31.29 6.77 5.52
CA GLN A 316 -31.07 7.56 6.74
C GLN A 316 -29.78 8.37 6.60
N PRO A 317 -29.82 9.71 6.72
CA PRO A 317 -28.62 10.53 6.67
C PRO A 317 -27.76 10.31 7.92
N LEU A 318 -26.46 10.09 7.71
CA LEU A 318 -25.47 9.93 8.77
C LEU A 318 -24.24 10.76 8.47
N LYS A 319 -23.47 11.06 9.51
CA LYS A 319 -22.12 11.59 9.37
C LYS A 319 -21.15 10.66 10.06
N LEU A 320 -20.16 10.18 9.32
CA LEU A 320 -19.06 9.37 9.83
C LEU A 320 -17.80 10.22 9.88
N THR A 321 -17.21 10.32 11.06
CA THR A 321 -15.88 10.88 11.28
C THR A 321 -14.96 9.78 11.77
N LYS A 322 -13.84 9.58 11.08
CA LYS A 322 -12.76 8.71 11.55
C LYS A 322 -11.45 9.48 11.64
N ALA A 323 -10.57 9.10 12.54
CA ALA A 323 -9.26 9.71 12.65
C ALA A 323 -8.21 8.67 12.98
N VAL A 324 -7.03 8.80 12.38
CA VAL A 324 -5.84 8.01 12.70
C VAL A 324 -4.81 8.94 13.31
N THR A 325 -4.27 8.57 14.45
CA THR A 325 -3.22 9.32 15.13
C THR A 325 -1.98 8.47 15.26
N LEU A 326 -0.83 9.09 14.98
CA LEU A 326 0.50 8.54 15.18
C LEU A 326 1.30 9.47 16.10
N GLU A 327 2.21 8.90 16.87
CA GLU A 327 3.16 9.62 17.72
C GLU A 327 4.60 9.30 17.29
N ALA A 328 5.52 10.24 17.47
CA ALA A 328 6.94 9.98 17.24
C ALA A 328 7.43 8.82 18.13
N GLY A 329 8.26 7.92 17.61
CA GLY A 329 8.77 6.75 18.34
C GLY A 329 7.79 5.58 18.51
N SER A 330 6.52 5.75 18.16
CA SER A 330 5.48 4.74 18.39
C SER A 330 5.23 3.85 17.17
N SER A 331 5.07 2.55 17.37
CA SER A 331 4.53 1.63 16.36
C SER A 331 3.03 1.33 16.56
N THR A 332 2.34 2.16 17.34
CA THR A 332 0.91 2.03 17.62
C THR A 332 0.11 3.14 16.96
N LEU A 333 -0.97 2.77 16.27
CA LEU A 333 -1.94 3.69 15.70
C LEU A 333 -3.17 3.79 16.60
N GLU A 334 -3.55 5.01 16.95
CA GLU A 334 -4.82 5.30 17.61
C GLU A 334 -5.87 5.66 16.56
N ILE A 335 -6.95 4.88 16.49
CA ILE A 335 -8.00 5.01 15.48
C ILE A 335 -9.32 5.30 16.19
N THR A 336 -9.95 6.43 15.89
CA THR A 336 -11.22 6.80 16.51
C THR A 336 -12.30 6.97 15.48
N TYR A 337 -13.50 6.46 15.76
CA TYR A 337 -14.71 6.64 14.95
C TYR A 337 -15.78 7.35 15.77
N LEU A 338 -16.51 8.25 15.11
CA LEU A 338 -17.73 8.88 15.57
C LEU A 338 -18.75 8.81 14.44
N VAL A 339 -19.90 8.19 14.72
CA VAL A 339 -21.06 8.17 13.84
C VAL A 339 -22.15 9.05 14.47
N GLU A 340 -22.66 10.00 13.71
CA GLU A 340 -23.72 10.93 14.11
C GLU A 340 -24.95 10.74 13.21
N GLY A 341 -26.14 11.01 13.75
CA GLY A 341 -27.42 10.84 13.04
C GLY A 341 -28.06 9.46 13.23
N LEU A 342 -27.59 8.67 14.19
CA LEU A 342 -28.13 7.35 14.49
C LEU A 342 -29.47 7.46 15.24
N LEU A 343 -30.38 6.51 14.97
CA LEU A 343 -31.66 6.41 15.63
C LEU A 343 -31.59 5.34 16.73
N PRO A 344 -32.10 5.58 17.95
CA PRO A 344 -31.97 4.62 19.06
C PRO A 344 -32.59 3.24 18.79
N GLN A 345 -33.73 3.20 18.08
CA GLN A 345 -34.52 1.98 17.84
C GLN A 345 -34.27 1.32 16.48
N ARG A 346 -33.25 1.78 15.74
CA ARG A 346 -32.91 1.25 14.42
C ARG A 346 -31.39 1.03 14.36
N PRO A 347 -30.89 -0.07 14.95
CA PRO A 347 -29.47 -0.37 14.93
C PRO A 347 -29.00 -0.56 13.49
N LEU A 348 -27.79 -0.09 13.20
CA LEU A 348 -27.12 -0.29 11.92
C LEU A 348 -25.94 -1.25 12.11
N HIS A 349 -25.67 -2.09 11.13
CA HIS A 349 -24.56 -3.02 11.18
C HIS A 349 -23.31 -2.39 10.58
N LEU A 350 -22.48 -1.75 11.42
CA LEU A 350 -21.22 -1.13 11.00
C LEU A 350 -20.08 -2.16 11.09
N ALA A 351 -19.31 -2.31 10.02
CA ALA A 351 -18.07 -3.07 10.00
C ALA A 351 -16.92 -2.20 9.45
N VAL A 352 -15.73 -2.32 10.05
CA VAL A 352 -14.53 -1.62 9.57
C VAL A 352 -13.55 -2.65 9.05
N GLU A 353 -13.23 -2.62 7.75
CA GLU A 353 -12.35 -3.60 7.15
C GLU A 353 -10.87 -3.24 7.32
N PHE A 354 -10.09 -4.21 7.77
CA PHE A 354 -8.63 -4.22 7.81
C PHE A 354 -8.12 -5.38 6.94
N ASN A 355 -7.11 -5.14 6.12
CA ASN A 355 -6.42 -6.20 5.40
C ASN A 355 -4.94 -6.19 5.77
N PHE A 356 -4.33 -7.37 5.87
CA PHE A 356 -2.91 -7.51 6.15
C PHE A 356 -2.28 -8.53 5.19
N ALA A 357 -1.37 -8.06 4.34
CA ALA A 357 -0.46 -8.86 3.54
C ALA A 357 0.73 -9.33 4.37
N GLY A 358 1.61 -10.16 3.81
CA GLY A 358 2.81 -10.63 4.52
C GLY A 358 2.60 -11.82 5.44
N MET A 359 1.36 -12.26 5.67
CA MET A 359 1.02 -13.25 6.68
C MET A 359 0.28 -14.46 6.09
N PRO A 360 0.98 -15.38 5.38
CA PRO A 360 0.32 -16.45 4.63
C PRO A 360 -0.32 -17.52 5.52
N ALA A 361 -1.44 -18.06 5.06
CA ALA A 361 -2.10 -19.22 5.65
C ALA A 361 -1.27 -20.52 5.56
N GLY A 362 -1.66 -21.53 6.34
CA GLY A 362 -1.18 -22.92 6.20
C GLY A 362 0.05 -23.28 7.04
N TRP A 363 0.44 -22.43 7.99
CA TRP A 363 1.60 -22.66 8.85
C TRP A 363 1.27 -22.39 10.32
N ASP A 364 1.77 -23.24 11.22
CA ASP A 364 1.46 -23.20 12.66
C ASP A 364 2.12 -22.03 13.42
N ASP A 365 3.13 -21.44 12.82
CA ASP A 365 3.85 -20.25 13.30
C ASP A 365 3.17 -18.93 12.87
N ARG A 366 2.00 -19.05 12.23
CA ARG A 366 1.16 -17.94 11.75
C ARG A 366 -0.28 -18.11 12.21
N TYR A 367 -0.70 -17.39 13.25
CA TYR A 367 -1.98 -17.63 13.90
C TYR A 367 -2.64 -16.38 14.47
N TYR A 368 -3.95 -16.50 14.68
CA TYR A 368 -4.72 -15.58 15.50
C TYR A 368 -4.60 -15.96 16.98
N HIS A 369 -4.66 -14.98 17.87
CA HIS A 369 -4.85 -15.20 19.30
C HIS A 369 -5.75 -14.13 19.94
N ASP A 370 -6.29 -14.44 21.11
CA ASP A 370 -7.06 -13.47 21.90
C ASP A 370 -6.17 -12.68 22.87
N GLY A 371 -6.80 -11.80 23.66
CA GLY A 371 -6.12 -10.98 24.67
C GLY A 371 -5.51 -11.76 25.84
N GLN A 372 -5.81 -13.05 25.98
CA GLN A 372 -5.14 -13.95 26.95
C GLN A 372 -4.01 -14.76 26.31
N GLY A 373 -3.71 -14.54 25.02
CA GLY A 373 -2.70 -15.28 24.27
C GLY A 373 -3.16 -16.69 23.85
N ARG A 374 -4.45 -17.03 23.96
CA ARG A 374 -4.95 -18.32 23.51
C ARG A 374 -5.04 -18.30 21.98
N ARG A 375 -4.43 -19.28 21.33
CA ARG A 375 -4.48 -19.43 19.86
C ARG A 375 -5.91 -19.74 19.41
N LEU A 376 -6.40 -18.97 18.44
CA LEU A 376 -7.73 -19.12 17.83
C LEU A 376 -7.68 -19.91 16.51
N GLY A 377 -6.48 -20.18 16.00
CA GLY A 377 -6.22 -20.98 14.80
C GLY A 377 -5.24 -20.27 13.88
N GLN A 378 -4.79 -20.97 12.83
CA GLN A 378 -3.90 -20.40 11.82
C GLN A 378 -4.55 -19.23 11.07
N LEU A 379 -3.76 -18.35 10.47
CA LEU A 379 -4.27 -17.16 9.76
C LEU A 379 -5.17 -17.44 8.55
N GLY A 380 -5.13 -18.67 8.00
CA GLY A 380 -6.07 -19.13 6.98
C GLY A 380 -7.44 -19.55 7.51
N ARG A 381 -7.60 -19.65 8.83
CA ARG A 381 -8.87 -20.04 9.45
C ARG A 381 -9.87 -18.89 9.35
N ARG A 382 -11.10 -19.20 8.94
CA ARG A 382 -12.22 -18.26 9.07
C ARG A 382 -12.64 -18.16 10.54
N LEU A 383 -12.77 -16.95 11.05
CA LEU A 383 -13.27 -16.64 12.38
C LEU A 383 -14.58 -15.85 12.29
N ASP A 384 -15.49 -16.15 13.20
CA ASP A 384 -16.71 -15.40 13.50
C ASP A 384 -16.85 -15.39 15.03
N LEU A 385 -16.30 -14.35 15.65
CA LEU A 385 -16.19 -14.22 17.10
C LEU A 385 -17.16 -13.18 17.62
N VAL A 386 -17.62 -13.35 18.87
CA VAL A 386 -18.57 -12.47 19.51
C VAL A 386 -17.92 -11.80 20.72
N GLY A 387 -18.10 -10.48 20.86
CA GLY A 387 -17.71 -9.73 22.07
C GLY A 387 -16.20 -9.77 22.38
N CYS A 388 -15.36 -9.47 21.39
CA CYS A 388 -13.91 -9.42 21.50
C CYS A 388 -13.42 -8.00 21.82
N ASP A 389 -12.58 -7.87 22.86
CA ASP A 389 -11.87 -6.62 23.16
C ASP A 389 -10.52 -6.54 22.45
N VAL A 390 -9.97 -7.69 22.05
CA VAL A 390 -8.64 -7.81 21.44
C VAL A 390 -8.63 -8.94 20.41
N LEU A 391 -7.97 -8.71 19.27
CA LEU A 391 -7.54 -9.76 18.35
C LEU A 391 -6.07 -9.54 17.99
N GLY A 392 -5.25 -10.57 18.18
CA GLY A 392 -3.86 -10.60 17.74
C GLY A 392 -3.65 -11.48 16.52
N LEU A 393 -2.73 -11.06 15.64
CA LEU A 393 -2.25 -11.81 14.48
C LEU A 393 -0.73 -11.90 14.57
N THR A 394 -0.20 -13.11 14.63
CA THR A 394 1.24 -13.36 14.76
C THR A 394 1.78 -14.00 13.48
N ASP A 395 2.92 -13.51 12.99
CA ASP A 395 3.81 -14.22 12.05
C ASP A 395 5.19 -14.33 12.71
N GLU A 396 5.48 -15.49 13.30
CA GLU A 396 6.74 -15.71 14.00
C GLU A 396 7.93 -15.77 13.04
N TYR A 397 7.73 -16.08 11.76
CA TYR A 397 8.80 -16.07 10.75
C TYR A 397 9.28 -14.64 10.49
N LEU A 398 8.35 -13.71 10.29
CA LEU A 398 8.68 -12.29 10.16
C LEU A 398 9.04 -11.63 11.50
N GLY A 399 8.72 -12.28 12.62
CA GLY A 399 8.88 -11.68 13.95
C GLY A 399 7.94 -10.50 14.16
N LEU A 400 6.72 -10.60 13.62
CA LEU A 400 5.71 -9.55 13.57
C LEU A 400 4.45 -9.98 14.33
N GLU A 401 3.97 -9.11 15.21
CA GLU A 401 2.65 -9.23 15.84
C GLU A 401 1.83 -7.97 15.58
N LEU A 402 0.59 -8.16 15.13
CA LEU A 402 -0.40 -7.09 15.02
C LEU A 402 -1.45 -7.30 16.09
N LEU A 403 -1.68 -6.29 16.92
CA LEU A 403 -2.65 -6.36 18.00
C LEU A 403 -3.70 -5.27 17.84
N LEU A 404 -4.93 -5.69 17.55
CA LEU A 404 -6.09 -4.82 17.49
C LEU A 404 -6.80 -4.82 18.84
N ARG A 405 -6.94 -3.66 19.47
CA ARG A 405 -7.69 -3.48 20.72
C ARG A 405 -8.87 -2.55 20.50
N PHE A 406 -9.98 -2.78 21.21
CA PHE A 406 -11.22 -2.01 21.07
C PHE A 406 -11.65 -1.44 22.43
N SER A 407 -12.06 -0.17 22.44
CA SER A 407 -12.62 0.49 23.64
C SER A 407 -14.01 -0.02 24.03
N GLN A 408 -14.68 -0.73 23.13
CA GLN A 408 -15.91 -1.46 23.40
C GLN A 408 -15.83 -2.81 22.68
N PRO A 409 -16.41 -3.89 23.24
CA PRO A 409 -16.37 -5.20 22.63
C PRO A 409 -16.89 -5.18 21.18
N ALA A 410 -16.17 -5.82 20.27
CA ALA A 410 -16.52 -5.96 18.86
C ALA A 410 -16.83 -7.42 18.55
N ASN A 411 -17.83 -7.69 17.71
CA ASN A 411 -17.84 -8.96 17.00
C ASN A 411 -16.76 -8.91 15.92
N MET A 412 -16.23 -10.06 15.52
CA MET A 412 -15.04 -10.11 14.68
C MET A 412 -15.16 -11.18 13.61
N TRP A 413 -15.09 -10.74 12.35
CA TRP A 413 -14.85 -11.63 11.22
C TRP A 413 -13.38 -11.61 10.84
N ALA A 414 -12.81 -12.79 10.57
CA ALA A 414 -11.51 -12.88 9.93
C ALA A 414 -11.51 -13.99 8.88
N PHE A 415 -10.86 -13.80 7.74
CA PHE A 415 -10.77 -14.80 6.69
C PHE A 415 -9.64 -14.47 5.69
N PRO A 416 -9.09 -15.48 4.99
CA PRO A 416 -8.09 -15.23 3.95
C PRO A 416 -8.74 -14.64 2.69
N ILE A 417 -8.02 -13.73 2.06
CA ILE A 417 -8.26 -13.27 0.69
C ILE A 417 -7.32 -14.04 -0.22
N GLU A 418 -7.90 -14.76 -1.17
CA GLU A 418 -7.17 -15.61 -2.10
C GLU A 418 -7.63 -15.38 -3.53
N THR A 419 -6.68 -15.46 -4.46
CA THR A 419 -6.92 -15.31 -5.90
C THR A 419 -6.62 -16.60 -6.62
N VAL A 420 -7.41 -16.93 -7.63
CA VAL A 420 -7.06 -17.99 -8.59
C VAL A 420 -6.13 -17.40 -9.64
N SER A 421 -4.87 -17.81 -9.65
CA SER A 421 -3.84 -17.33 -10.56
C SER A 421 -3.40 -18.41 -11.54
N GLN A 422 -3.07 -18.00 -12.77
CA GLN A 422 -2.35 -18.84 -13.73
C GLN A 422 -0.83 -18.77 -13.46
N SER A 423 -0.17 -19.92 -13.46
CA SER A 423 1.28 -20.05 -13.57
C SER A 423 1.66 -21.07 -14.65
N GLU A 424 2.96 -21.19 -14.97
CA GLU A 424 3.46 -22.21 -15.91
C GLU A 424 3.06 -23.64 -15.50
N GLY A 425 2.92 -23.87 -14.19
CA GLY A 425 2.54 -25.16 -13.63
C GLY A 425 1.03 -25.40 -13.53
N GLY A 426 0.19 -24.48 -14.01
CA GLY A 426 -1.27 -24.59 -13.97
C GLY A 426 -1.97 -23.52 -13.14
N PHE A 427 -3.25 -23.74 -12.86
CA PHE A 427 -4.06 -22.86 -12.01
C PHE A 427 -3.93 -23.23 -10.54
N GLU A 428 -3.77 -22.23 -9.69
CA GLU A 428 -3.62 -22.40 -8.24
C GLU A 428 -4.25 -21.27 -7.45
N LEU A 429 -4.56 -21.54 -6.19
CA LEU A 429 -5.03 -20.53 -5.25
C LEU A 429 -3.83 -19.87 -4.56
N VAL A 430 -3.80 -18.55 -4.55
CA VAL A 430 -2.71 -17.77 -3.97
C VAL A 430 -3.26 -16.86 -2.89
N HIS A 431 -2.75 -17.02 -1.67
CA HIS A 431 -3.07 -16.16 -0.53
C HIS A 431 -2.51 -14.75 -0.74
N GLN A 432 -3.37 -13.74 -0.69
CA GLN A 432 -3.01 -12.34 -0.89
C GLN A 432 -2.95 -11.56 0.42
N SER A 433 -3.89 -11.80 1.32
CA SER A 433 -3.97 -11.12 2.62
C SER A 433 -4.91 -11.83 3.57
N VAL A 434 -4.85 -11.45 4.83
CA VAL A 434 -5.87 -11.75 5.83
C VAL A 434 -6.78 -10.53 5.95
N ALA A 435 -8.09 -10.72 5.79
CA ALA A 435 -9.09 -9.71 6.11
C ALA A 435 -9.55 -9.89 7.56
N VAL A 436 -9.68 -8.77 8.27
CA VAL A 436 -10.15 -8.67 9.66
C VAL A 436 -11.18 -7.54 9.71
N LEU A 437 -12.39 -7.84 10.18
CA LEU A 437 -13.50 -6.89 10.23
C LEU A 437 -14.12 -6.88 11.63
N PRO A 438 -13.67 -6.01 12.55
CA PRO A 438 -14.47 -5.68 13.71
C PRO A 438 -15.80 -5.06 13.27
N HIS A 439 -16.89 -5.52 13.88
CA HIS A 439 -18.23 -5.06 13.54
C HIS A 439 -19.15 -4.97 14.77
N TRP A 440 -20.13 -4.07 14.67
CA TRP A 440 -21.05 -3.71 15.75
C TRP A 440 -22.47 -3.50 15.22
N GLN A 441 -23.44 -3.75 16.08
CA GLN A 441 -24.80 -3.23 15.92
C GLN A 441 -24.87 -1.88 16.64
N VAL A 442 -24.84 -0.78 15.89
CA VAL A 442 -24.71 0.58 16.44
C VAL A 442 -26.06 1.27 16.49
N SER A 443 -26.42 1.77 17.68
CA SER A 443 -27.59 2.63 17.93
C SER A 443 -27.15 3.97 18.48
N GLY A 444 -27.94 5.01 18.22
CA GLY A 444 -27.65 6.36 18.72
C GLY A 444 -27.89 6.49 20.22
N ASP A 445 -26.97 7.19 20.91
CA ASP A 445 -27.19 7.70 22.26
C ASP A 445 -28.29 8.78 22.31
N ALA A 446 -28.43 9.48 23.44
CA ALA A 446 -29.40 10.56 23.60
C ALA A 446 -29.21 11.74 22.61
N GLN A 447 -28.02 11.86 21.98
CA GLN A 447 -27.72 12.83 20.94
C GLN A 447 -27.63 12.20 19.53
N GLY A 448 -28.01 10.93 19.38
CA GLY A 448 -27.94 10.21 18.11
C GLY A 448 -26.51 9.89 17.67
N ARG A 449 -25.60 9.67 18.63
CA ARG A 449 -24.18 9.41 18.39
C ARG A 449 -23.76 8.03 18.87
N TRP A 450 -22.73 7.50 18.23
CA TRP A 450 -21.98 6.33 18.67
C TRP A 450 -20.50 6.54 18.34
N SER A 451 -19.61 6.10 19.23
CA SER A 451 -18.16 6.24 19.01
C SER A 451 -17.41 5.01 19.48
N VAL A 452 -16.31 4.70 18.82
CA VAL A 452 -15.34 3.68 19.23
C VAL A 452 -13.92 4.19 19.02
N SER A 453 -13.04 3.87 19.95
CA SER A 453 -11.58 3.92 19.78
C SER A 453 -11.03 2.52 19.60
N MET A 454 -10.07 2.39 18.70
CA MET A 454 -9.33 1.17 18.39
C MET A 454 -7.83 1.49 18.41
N GLN A 455 -7.04 0.53 18.86
CA GLN A 455 -5.58 0.59 18.77
C GLN A 455 -5.10 -0.51 17.84
N LEU A 456 -4.23 -0.17 16.90
CA LEU A 456 -3.45 -1.14 16.12
C LEU A 456 -2.00 -1.01 16.56
N ALA A 457 -1.55 -1.91 17.43
CA ALA A 457 -0.14 -2.02 17.81
C ALA A 457 0.58 -2.97 16.83
N ILE A 458 1.76 -2.56 16.38
CA ILE A 458 2.60 -3.31 15.45
C ILE A 458 3.91 -3.60 16.18
N ASP A 459 4.08 -4.83 16.63
CA ASP A 459 5.26 -5.25 17.39
C ASP A 459 6.23 -6.03 16.49
N THR A 460 7.48 -5.54 16.41
CA THR A 460 8.59 -6.16 15.69
C THR A 460 9.74 -6.57 16.60
N THR A 461 9.55 -6.58 17.92
CA THR A 461 10.60 -6.84 18.92
C THR A 461 11.30 -8.17 18.66
N LEU A 462 10.55 -9.21 18.24
CA LEU A 462 11.13 -10.50 17.89
C LEU A 462 12.08 -10.39 16.68
N ALA A 463 11.70 -9.66 15.64
CA ALA A 463 12.54 -9.45 14.46
C ALA A 463 13.79 -8.62 14.80
N GLU A 464 13.62 -7.53 15.54
CA GLU A 464 14.72 -6.65 15.97
C GLU A 464 15.73 -7.43 16.83
N SER A 465 15.26 -8.26 17.78
CA SER A 465 16.14 -9.12 18.60
C SER A 465 16.93 -10.17 17.79
N ARG A 466 16.41 -10.60 16.64
CA ARG A 466 17.12 -11.54 15.75
C ARG A 466 18.22 -10.81 14.99
N ALA A 467 17.92 -9.64 14.44
CA ALA A 467 18.89 -8.81 13.74
C ALA A 467 20.07 -8.40 14.64
N GLU A 468 19.80 -8.05 15.91
CA GLU A 468 20.86 -7.75 16.89
C GLU A 468 21.77 -8.95 17.14
N ARG A 469 21.20 -10.14 17.32
CA ARG A 469 21.97 -11.38 17.53
C ARG A 469 22.83 -11.73 16.31
N GLU A 470 22.29 -11.56 15.11
CA GLU A 470 23.02 -11.79 13.85
C GLU A 470 24.16 -10.78 13.69
N ALA A 471 23.93 -9.51 14.02
CA ALA A 471 24.97 -8.47 13.98
C ALA A 471 26.11 -8.75 14.98
N VAL A 472 25.78 -9.16 16.21
CA VAL A 472 26.77 -9.55 17.22
C VAL A 472 27.56 -10.78 16.76
N ALA A 473 26.89 -11.77 16.17
CA ALA A 473 27.53 -12.97 15.64
C ALA A 473 28.45 -12.66 14.44
N ALA A 474 28.09 -11.71 13.58
CA ALA A 474 28.91 -11.28 12.45
C ALA A 474 30.13 -10.43 12.86
N ALA A 475 30.07 -9.81 14.05
CA ALA A 475 31.15 -9.00 14.62
C ALA A 475 32.12 -9.81 15.51
N SER A 476 31.76 -11.06 15.86
CA SER A 476 32.57 -12.01 16.64
C SER A 476 33.35 -12.93 15.71
#